data_AF-A0A165GPV2-F1
#
_entry.id   AF-A0A165GPV2-F1
#
_cell.length_a   1.000
_cell.length_b   1.000
_cell.length_c   1.000
_cell.angle_alpha   90.00
_cell.angle_beta   90.00
_cell.angle_gamma   90.00
#
_symmetry.space_group_name_H-M   'P 1'
#
loop_
_entity.id
_entity.type
_entity.pdbx_description
1 polymer ?
#
loop_
_entity_poly.entity_id
_entity_poly.type
_entity_poly.pdbx_seq_one_letter_code
_entity_poly.pdbx_strand_id
1 'polypeptide(L)'
;MLAFTPLLLRLSALLATAAAKTCTIPVLPADVDSTANVLAAARNCSQDATIVFSPNATYLLEHPVQLNLTNVVVELNGNLSLPENITLVASQVYQASNTSNNQNDTSWIVFNGLNITFQGSNSSSGGWINGNGQGWWDVHLQKGRPHLIGWFVNGGVVRDLKIQKPIAWVFFMIANNTLAENNWIDARTSTPGTFPFNTDGFLVQGQNFTIHNNVVYNGDDCVTVREGTSGVTVTHNYCINGHGLSIGSLGSNPSYLSNASDCYFSDNTMVNSLYGARFKSFLGGRGSATNVTYRNMFLSNVTFPIYLTQAYYDQGSGLNGTATSNSVVTISDFTYENFFGDINNQHPGDLSCVSDPCWYYEANVTTLESVIIDLAAGSFKNVSFSNIRVSPQPPYSLFDQRVKCDPNTAVGQNLGLVCQDGPLVPTTL
;
A
#
# COMPACT_ATOMS: atom_id res chain seq x y z
N MET A 1 -26.65 -24.14 -35.17
CA MET A 1 -25.99 -24.88 -34.07
C MET A 1 -24.50 -24.69 -34.22
N LEU A 2 -23.95 -23.66 -33.56
CA LEU A 2 -22.51 -23.40 -33.49
C LEU A 2 -22.04 -23.91 -32.13
N ALA A 3 -21.19 -24.93 -32.16
CA ALA A 3 -20.68 -25.60 -30.97
C ALA A 3 -19.59 -24.74 -30.33
N PHE A 4 -19.79 -24.36 -29.06
CA PHE A 4 -18.77 -23.82 -28.19
C PHE A 4 -17.80 -24.94 -27.80
N THR A 5 -16.55 -24.84 -28.22
CA THR A 5 -15.43 -25.61 -27.64
C THR A 5 -14.94 -24.88 -26.39
N PRO A 6 -14.87 -25.52 -25.22
CA PRO A 6 -14.34 -24.89 -24.02
C PRO A 6 -12.82 -24.83 -24.14
N LEU A 7 -12.27 -23.62 -24.03
CA LEU A 7 -10.85 -23.39 -23.87
C LEU A 7 -10.45 -23.93 -22.49
N LEU A 8 -9.86 -25.13 -22.47
CA LEU A 8 -9.27 -25.73 -21.27
C LEU A 8 -8.18 -24.80 -20.74
N LEU A 9 -8.48 -24.12 -19.62
CA LEU A 9 -7.48 -23.48 -18.77
C LEU A 9 -6.47 -24.57 -18.37
N ARG A 10 -5.24 -24.48 -18.90
CA ARG A 10 -4.13 -25.27 -18.37
C ARG A 10 -3.78 -24.66 -17.02
N LEU A 11 -4.30 -25.25 -15.95
CA LEU A 11 -3.77 -25.09 -14.61
C LEU A 11 -2.34 -25.64 -14.65
N SER A 12 -1.34 -24.75 -14.80
CA SER A 12 0.04 -25.09 -14.56
C SER A 12 0.18 -25.32 -13.06
N ALA A 13 0.01 -26.57 -12.62
CA ALA A 13 0.45 -26.99 -11.31
C ALA A 13 1.95 -26.67 -11.22
N LEU A 14 2.32 -25.70 -10.38
CA LEU A 14 3.69 -25.60 -9.91
C LEU A 14 3.99 -26.92 -9.20
N LEU A 15 4.75 -27.78 -9.86
CA LEU A 15 5.43 -28.89 -9.21
C LEU A 15 6.33 -28.26 -8.16
N ALA A 16 5.94 -28.35 -6.89
CA ALA A 16 6.85 -28.12 -5.78
C ALA A 16 7.96 -29.17 -5.90
N THR A 17 9.07 -28.80 -6.53
CA THR A 17 10.32 -29.54 -6.40
C THR A 17 10.66 -29.49 -4.93
N ALA A 18 10.58 -30.62 -4.23
CA ALA A 18 10.97 -30.71 -2.83
C ALA A 18 12.36 -30.07 -2.68
N ALA A 19 12.46 -29.06 -1.81
CA ALA A 19 13.73 -28.41 -1.52
C ALA A 19 14.76 -29.48 -1.13
N ALA A 20 15.93 -29.47 -1.75
CA ALA A 20 16.93 -30.52 -1.55
C ALA A 20 17.63 -30.41 -0.18
N LYS A 21 17.51 -29.25 0.48
CA LYS A 21 18.16 -28.92 1.75
C LYS A 21 17.24 -28.14 2.67
N THR A 22 17.26 -28.44 3.96
CA THR A 22 16.52 -27.70 4.98
C THR A 22 17.47 -27.15 6.04
N CYS A 23 17.38 -25.84 6.33
CA CYS A 23 18.08 -25.20 7.43
C CYS A 23 17.06 -24.75 8.49
N THR A 24 17.02 -25.45 9.63
CA THR A 24 16.25 -25.00 10.79
C THR A 24 17.09 -24.03 11.61
N ILE A 25 16.55 -22.86 11.92
CA ILE A 25 17.27 -21.85 12.69
C ILE A 25 17.31 -22.27 14.16
N PRO A 26 18.50 -22.35 14.79
CA PRO A 26 18.61 -22.70 16.20
C PRO A 26 17.79 -21.76 17.08
N VAL A 27 17.01 -22.32 17.99
CA VAL A 27 16.17 -21.57 18.91
C VAL A 27 17.01 -21.09 20.10
N LEU A 28 16.95 -19.80 20.39
CA LEU A 28 17.50 -19.16 21.58
C LEU A 28 16.35 -18.70 22.49
N PRO A 29 16.61 -18.33 23.76
CA PRO A 29 15.64 -17.58 24.56
C PRO A 29 15.15 -16.33 23.80
N ALA A 30 13.89 -15.95 23.99
CA ALA A 30 13.23 -14.93 23.18
C ALA A 30 13.82 -13.51 23.32
N ASP A 31 14.57 -13.26 24.39
CA ASP A 31 15.28 -12.03 24.71
C ASP A 31 16.75 -12.04 24.26
N VAL A 32 17.19 -13.10 23.56
CA VAL A 32 18.55 -13.23 23.04
C VAL A 32 18.57 -13.03 21.53
N ASP A 33 19.50 -12.18 21.06
CA ASP A 33 19.65 -11.88 19.63
C ASP A 33 19.87 -13.15 18.79
N SER A 34 18.95 -13.37 17.87
CA SER A 34 18.96 -14.47 16.91
C SER A 34 19.47 -14.05 15.53
N THR A 35 19.83 -12.78 15.32
CA THR A 35 20.25 -12.24 14.02
C THR A 35 21.34 -13.08 13.37
N ALA A 36 22.41 -13.41 14.12
CA ALA A 36 23.53 -14.20 13.58
C ALA A 36 23.10 -15.60 13.13
N ASN A 37 22.17 -16.23 13.84
CA ASN A 37 21.63 -17.55 13.54
C ASN A 37 20.77 -17.53 12.28
N VAL A 38 19.93 -16.51 12.13
CA VAL A 38 19.13 -16.30 10.91
C VAL A 38 20.03 -16.10 9.70
N LEU A 39 21.02 -15.21 9.80
CA LEU A 39 21.97 -14.95 8.70
C LEU A 39 22.81 -16.20 8.36
N ALA A 40 23.19 -17.01 9.35
CA ALA A 40 23.91 -18.25 9.13
C ALA A 40 23.05 -19.29 8.39
N ALA A 41 21.79 -19.45 8.78
CA ALA A 41 20.86 -20.35 8.08
C ALA A 41 20.62 -19.88 6.63
N ALA A 42 20.45 -18.57 6.42
CA ALA A 42 20.28 -17.99 5.10
C ALA A 42 21.49 -18.20 4.19
N ARG A 43 22.73 -18.05 4.71
CA ARG A 43 23.94 -18.37 3.95
C ARG A 43 24.06 -19.85 3.62
N ASN A 44 23.70 -20.73 4.55
CA ASN A 44 23.80 -22.17 4.36
C ASN A 44 22.71 -22.72 3.42
N CYS A 45 21.54 -22.10 3.38
CA CYS A 45 20.39 -22.47 2.56
C CYS A 45 19.99 -21.33 1.62
N SER A 46 20.99 -20.73 0.95
CA SER A 46 20.76 -19.62 0.03
C SER A 46 20.16 -20.03 -1.31
N GLN A 47 20.20 -21.33 -1.66
CA GLN A 47 19.71 -21.82 -2.95
C GLN A 47 19.05 -23.19 -2.83
N ASP A 48 17.94 -23.39 -3.58
CA ASP A 48 17.22 -24.67 -3.73
C ASP A 48 16.87 -25.35 -2.39
N ALA A 49 16.40 -24.54 -1.43
CA ALA A 49 16.34 -24.91 -0.02
C ALA A 49 15.08 -24.42 0.70
N THR A 50 14.87 -24.93 1.92
CA THR A 50 13.90 -24.42 2.87
C THR A 50 14.61 -23.91 4.12
N ILE A 51 14.27 -22.70 4.57
CA ILE A 51 14.70 -22.13 5.85
C ILE A 51 13.51 -22.17 6.79
N VAL A 52 13.67 -22.77 7.98
CA VAL A 52 12.57 -22.99 8.92
C VAL A 52 12.83 -22.26 10.24
N PHE A 53 11.91 -21.35 10.58
CA PHE A 53 11.76 -20.83 11.94
C PHE A 53 10.85 -21.80 12.71
N SER A 54 11.34 -22.37 13.81
CA SER A 54 10.64 -23.45 14.53
C SER A 54 9.35 -22.95 15.19
N PRO A 55 8.27 -23.75 15.24
CA PRO A 55 7.05 -23.39 15.96
C PRO A 55 7.33 -23.17 17.45
N ASN A 56 6.50 -22.32 18.09
CA ASN A 56 6.61 -21.95 19.51
C ASN A 56 7.94 -21.29 19.92
N ALA A 57 8.71 -20.79 18.95
CA ALA A 57 9.90 -19.97 19.19
C ALA A 57 9.65 -18.52 18.75
N THR A 58 10.27 -17.57 19.45
CA THR A 58 10.36 -16.17 19.04
C THR A 58 11.83 -15.83 18.81
N TYR A 59 12.14 -15.31 17.63
CA TYR A 59 13.48 -14.93 17.23
C TYR A 59 13.59 -13.40 17.27
N LEU A 60 14.34 -12.87 18.25
CA LEU A 60 14.67 -11.45 18.32
C LEU A 60 15.72 -11.11 17.26
N LEU A 61 15.45 -10.11 16.43
CA LEU A 61 16.41 -9.60 15.44
C LEU A 61 16.95 -8.25 15.92
N GLU A 62 18.04 -8.24 16.68
CA GLU A 62 18.65 -6.98 17.17
C GLU A 62 19.29 -6.12 16.07
N HIS A 63 19.54 -6.73 14.91
CA HIS A 63 20.10 -6.05 13.75
C HIS A 63 19.30 -6.33 12.46
N PRO A 64 19.35 -5.41 11.47
CA PRO A 64 18.83 -5.68 10.14
C PRO A 64 19.45 -6.94 9.52
N VAL A 65 18.62 -7.72 8.81
CA VAL A 65 19.04 -8.95 8.12
C VAL A 65 18.88 -8.82 6.62
N GLN A 66 19.91 -9.23 5.87
CA GLN A 66 19.86 -9.33 4.41
C GLN A 66 19.89 -10.78 3.96
N LEU A 67 18.81 -11.21 3.32
CA LEU A 67 18.55 -12.57 2.87
C LEU A 67 18.66 -12.63 1.35
N ASN A 68 19.86 -13.00 0.86
CA ASN A 68 20.13 -13.18 -0.55
C ASN A 68 19.86 -14.64 -0.94
N LEU A 69 18.72 -14.90 -1.59
CA LEU A 69 18.21 -16.26 -1.79
C LEU A 69 17.80 -16.52 -3.26
N THR A 70 17.82 -17.78 -3.69
CA THR A 70 17.36 -18.20 -5.02
C THR A 70 16.63 -19.54 -4.95
N ASN A 71 15.37 -19.59 -5.36
CA ASN A 71 14.55 -20.80 -5.25
C ASN A 71 14.48 -21.32 -3.79
N VAL A 72 14.08 -20.45 -2.86
CA VAL A 72 14.04 -20.75 -1.42
C VAL A 72 12.66 -20.51 -0.84
N VAL A 73 12.21 -21.44 0.00
CA VAL A 73 11.04 -21.25 0.86
C VAL A 73 11.50 -20.90 2.26
N VAL A 74 11.02 -19.77 2.80
CA VAL A 74 11.24 -19.35 4.17
C VAL A 74 9.93 -19.56 4.93
N GLU A 75 9.92 -20.54 5.83
CA GLU A 75 8.76 -20.92 6.64
C GLU A 75 8.85 -20.30 8.03
N LEU A 76 8.02 -19.30 8.29
CA LEU A 76 7.86 -18.69 9.60
C LEU A 76 6.83 -19.48 10.43
N ASN A 77 7.22 -20.67 10.91
CA ASN A 77 6.36 -21.45 11.82
C ASN A 77 6.38 -20.89 13.26
N GLY A 78 7.49 -20.26 13.67
CA GLY A 78 7.62 -19.46 14.89
C GLY A 78 7.24 -18.00 14.68
N ASN A 79 7.85 -17.10 15.46
CA ASN A 79 7.61 -15.67 15.41
C ASN A 79 8.92 -14.87 15.33
N LEU A 80 8.87 -13.66 14.79
CA LEU A 80 9.95 -12.69 14.79
C LEU A 80 9.60 -11.52 15.71
N SER A 81 10.60 -10.92 16.34
CA SER A 81 10.46 -9.64 17.03
C SER A 81 11.60 -8.70 16.64
N LEU A 82 11.26 -7.43 16.42
CA LEU A 82 12.23 -6.34 16.38
C LEU A 82 12.56 -5.89 17.82
N PRO A 83 13.62 -5.11 18.04
CA PRO A 83 13.93 -4.58 19.37
C PRO A 83 12.92 -3.51 19.80
N GLU A 84 12.58 -3.49 21.09
CA GLU A 84 11.76 -2.43 21.67
C GLU A 84 12.53 -1.12 21.85
N ASN A 85 13.86 -1.18 21.88
CA ASN A 85 14.71 -0.02 22.12
C ASN A 85 14.74 0.90 20.88
N ILE A 86 13.93 1.96 20.93
CA ILE A 86 13.82 3.00 19.90
C ILE A 86 15.19 3.58 19.54
N THR A 87 16.02 3.91 20.53
CA THR A 87 17.35 4.52 20.30
C THR A 87 18.27 3.58 19.54
N LEU A 88 18.27 2.28 19.90
CA LEU A 88 19.05 1.27 19.20
C LEU A 88 18.64 1.19 17.73
N VAL A 89 17.34 0.96 17.47
CA VAL A 89 16.81 0.81 16.12
C VAL A 89 17.04 2.08 15.30
N ALA A 90 16.74 3.26 15.86
CA ALA A 90 16.95 4.54 15.17
C ALA A 90 18.42 4.74 14.79
N SER A 91 19.36 4.45 15.70
CA SER A 91 20.79 4.59 15.43
C SER A 91 21.27 3.71 14.28
N GLN A 92 20.75 2.48 14.18
CA GLN A 92 21.10 1.56 13.10
C GLN A 92 20.52 2.02 11.75
N VAL A 93 19.28 2.50 11.74
CA VAL A 93 18.67 3.09 10.53
C VAL A 93 19.44 4.33 10.06
N TYR A 94 19.83 5.22 10.97
CA TYR A 94 20.64 6.40 10.62
C TYR A 94 22.02 6.03 10.07
N GLN A 95 22.66 4.99 10.60
CA GLN A 95 23.93 4.50 10.07
C GLN A 95 23.76 3.94 8.65
N ALA A 96 22.72 3.16 8.41
CA ALA A 96 22.41 2.64 7.07
C ALA A 96 22.12 3.77 6.07
N SER A 97 21.30 4.76 6.45
CA SER A 97 20.96 5.90 5.58
C SER A 97 22.14 6.83 5.27
N ASN A 98 23.15 6.89 6.14
CA ASN A 98 24.34 7.71 5.91
C ASN A 98 25.38 7.00 5.05
N THR A 99 25.36 5.67 5.03
CA THR A 99 26.29 4.85 4.24
C THR A 99 25.76 4.56 2.85
N SER A 100 24.44 4.62 2.68
CA SER A 100 23.74 4.40 1.41
C SER A 100 22.69 5.50 1.21
N ASN A 101 22.71 6.19 0.06
CA ASN A 101 21.62 7.09 -0.33
C ASN A 101 20.38 6.29 -0.81
N ASN A 102 20.20 5.04 -0.35
CA ASN A 102 19.24 4.10 -0.88
C ASN A 102 18.20 3.75 0.20
N GLN A 103 16.93 4.07 -0.06
CA GLN A 103 15.82 3.71 0.85
C GLN A 103 15.68 2.19 1.02
N ASN A 104 16.27 1.38 0.13
CA ASN A 104 16.28 -0.07 0.27
C ASN A 104 17.01 -0.53 1.54
N ASP A 105 18.04 0.21 1.96
CA ASP A 105 18.94 -0.16 3.06
C ASP A 105 18.39 0.21 4.43
N THR A 106 17.22 0.87 4.50
CA THR A 106 16.53 1.18 5.76
C THR A 106 15.53 0.10 6.19
N SER A 107 15.40 -1.00 5.45
CA SER A 107 14.49 -2.11 5.81
C SER A 107 15.13 -3.04 6.85
N TRP A 108 14.35 -3.52 7.82
CA TRP A 108 14.87 -4.42 8.87
C TRP A 108 15.08 -5.85 8.39
N ILE A 109 14.17 -6.35 7.54
CA ILE A 109 14.28 -7.69 6.94
C ILE A 109 14.28 -7.51 5.42
N VAL A 110 15.43 -7.72 4.80
CA VAL A 110 15.62 -7.56 3.35
C VAL A 110 15.63 -8.93 2.69
N PHE A 111 14.74 -9.15 1.74
CA PHE A 111 14.78 -10.29 0.82
C PHE A 111 15.29 -9.80 -0.54
N ASN A 112 16.30 -10.48 -1.07
CA ASN A 112 16.85 -10.18 -2.39
C ASN A 112 17.08 -11.47 -3.17
N GLY A 113 16.66 -11.49 -4.44
CA GLY A 113 16.96 -12.58 -5.35
C GLY A 113 15.77 -13.07 -6.18
N LEU A 114 15.68 -14.39 -6.38
CA LEU A 114 14.79 -14.99 -7.39
C LEU A 114 13.99 -16.15 -6.80
N ASN A 115 12.71 -16.27 -7.17
CA ASN A 115 11.87 -17.41 -6.76
C ASN A 115 11.86 -17.65 -5.24
N ILE A 116 11.47 -16.64 -4.45
CA ILE A 116 11.44 -16.74 -2.98
C ILE A 116 9.99 -16.79 -2.51
N THR A 117 9.67 -17.77 -1.67
CA THR A 117 8.42 -17.79 -0.91
C THR A 117 8.70 -17.46 0.55
N PHE A 118 8.06 -16.43 1.09
CA PHE A 118 8.01 -16.18 2.52
C PHE A 118 6.60 -16.49 3.03
N GLN A 119 6.49 -17.53 3.86
CA GLN A 119 5.20 -18.06 4.30
C GLN A 119 5.11 -18.08 5.83
N GLY A 120 4.03 -17.51 6.36
CA GLY A 120 3.67 -17.61 7.76
C GLY A 120 2.94 -18.91 8.10
N SER A 121 2.87 -19.22 9.40
CA SER A 121 2.12 -20.37 9.89
C SER A 121 0.61 -20.15 9.83
N ASN A 122 -0.14 -21.20 9.51
CA ASN A 122 -1.59 -21.26 9.74
C ASN A 122 -1.97 -21.36 11.23
N SER A 123 -1.00 -21.62 12.12
CA SER A 123 -1.24 -21.62 13.57
C SER A 123 -1.55 -20.21 14.07
N SER A 124 -2.50 -20.08 15.00
CA SER A 124 -2.78 -18.80 15.66
C SER A 124 -1.60 -18.27 16.49
N SER A 125 -0.69 -19.14 16.92
CA SER A 125 0.49 -18.81 17.74
C SER A 125 1.80 -18.63 16.96
N GLY A 126 1.80 -18.91 15.65
CA GLY A 126 2.98 -18.84 14.78
C GLY A 126 2.76 -17.87 13.62
N GLY A 127 3.80 -17.57 12.84
CA GLY A 127 3.72 -16.68 11.69
C GLY A 127 3.66 -15.20 12.04
N TRP A 128 3.91 -14.82 13.31
CA TRP A 128 3.88 -13.42 13.73
C TRP A 128 5.22 -12.72 13.53
N ILE A 129 5.18 -11.47 13.09
CA ILE A 129 6.29 -10.52 13.12
C ILE A 129 5.85 -9.33 13.96
N ASN A 130 6.43 -9.18 15.15
CA ASN A 130 6.18 -8.03 16.01
C ASN A 130 7.21 -6.93 15.72
N GLY A 131 6.75 -5.80 15.18
CA GLY A 131 7.59 -4.65 14.89
C GLY A 131 7.91 -3.76 16.09
N ASN A 132 7.18 -3.89 17.21
CA ASN A 132 7.31 -3.04 18.40
C ASN A 132 7.14 -1.52 18.13
N GLY A 133 6.25 -1.17 17.19
CA GLY A 133 5.98 0.21 16.76
C GLY A 133 5.24 1.11 17.75
N GLN A 134 4.56 0.57 18.78
CA GLN A 134 3.71 1.38 19.66
C GLN A 134 4.50 2.52 20.34
N GLY A 135 5.67 2.22 20.91
CA GLY A 135 6.49 3.22 21.57
C GLY A 135 6.93 4.36 20.66
N TRP A 136 7.09 4.09 19.36
CA TRP A 136 7.45 5.11 18.36
C TRP A 136 6.31 6.09 18.10
N TRP A 137 5.09 5.57 18.01
CA TRP A 137 3.89 6.37 17.79
C TRP A 137 3.55 7.21 19.02
N ASP A 138 3.71 6.64 20.22
CA ASP A 138 3.46 7.34 21.48
C ASP A 138 4.35 8.60 21.61
N VAL A 139 5.63 8.50 21.23
CA VAL A 139 6.57 9.63 21.26
C VAL A 139 6.58 10.45 19.97
N HIS A 140 5.69 10.14 19.01
CA HIS A 140 5.56 10.84 17.72
C HIS A 140 6.88 10.92 16.92
N LEU A 141 7.76 9.93 17.05
CA LEU A 141 9.06 9.93 16.38
C LEU A 141 8.92 9.39 14.95
N GLN A 142 8.90 10.29 13.97
CA GLN A 142 8.72 9.92 12.56
C GLN A 142 10.03 9.71 11.78
N LYS A 143 11.19 10.01 12.37
CA LYS A 143 12.52 9.88 11.75
C LYS A 143 13.28 8.65 12.27
N GLY A 144 14.18 8.10 11.46
CA GLY A 144 15.02 6.95 11.85
C GLY A 144 14.22 5.65 12.01
N ARG A 145 13.09 5.52 11.31
CA ARG A 145 12.23 4.34 11.37
C ARG A 145 12.58 3.37 10.24
N PRO A 146 12.67 2.06 10.51
CA PRO A 146 12.88 1.09 9.45
C PRO A 146 11.57 0.79 8.72
N HIS A 147 11.66 0.47 7.43
CA HIS A 147 10.63 -0.35 6.80
C HIS A 147 10.74 -1.77 7.39
N LEU A 148 9.64 -2.48 7.57
CA LEU A 148 9.71 -3.82 8.18
C LEU A 148 10.35 -4.82 7.21
N ILE A 149 9.80 -4.93 6.00
CA ILE A 149 10.25 -5.86 4.96
C ILE A 149 10.59 -5.10 3.68
N GLY A 150 11.85 -5.20 3.26
CA GLY A 150 12.30 -4.81 1.92
C GLY A 150 12.25 -6.03 1.01
N TRP A 151 11.44 -5.99 -0.04
CA TRP A 151 11.21 -7.12 -0.94
C TRP A 151 11.74 -6.82 -2.34
N PHE A 152 12.93 -7.35 -2.63
CA PHE A 152 13.68 -7.16 -3.87
C PHE A 152 13.78 -8.48 -4.63
N VAL A 153 12.62 -9.06 -4.97
CA VAL A 153 12.52 -10.42 -5.49
C VAL A 153 11.86 -10.44 -6.86
N ASN A 154 12.41 -11.19 -7.80
CA ASN A 154 11.73 -11.52 -9.05
C ASN A 154 11.17 -12.95 -8.99
N GLY A 155 9.86 -13.08 -9.15
CA GLY A 155 9.13 -14.32 -8.86
C GLY A 155 9.05 -14.51 -7.35
N GLY A 156 8.11 -13.83 -6.71
CA GLY A 156 8.00 -13.81 -5.25
C GLY A 156 6.63 -14.26 -4.75
N VAL A 157 6.58 -14.93 -3.61
CA VAL A 157 5.32 -15.17 -2.88
C VAL A 157 5.47 -14.75 -1.43
N VAL A 158 4.57 -13.90 -0.95
CA VAL A 158 4.46 -13.49 0.45
C VAL A 158 3.06 -13.84 0.94
N ARG A 159 2.95 -14.77 1.89
CA ARG A 159 1.63 -15.26 2.31
C ARG A 159 1.52 -15.67 3.75
N ASP A 160 0.29 -15.65 4.25
CA ASP A 160 -0.11 -16.17 5.56
C ASP A 160 0.65 -15.54 6.74
N LEU A 161 1.27 -14.37 6.53
CA LEU A 161 2.00 -13.64 7.56
C LEU A 161 1.05 -12.84 8.44
N LYS A 162 1.38 -12.76 9.73
CA LYS A 162 0.73 -11.85 10.68
C LYS A 162 1.75 -10.83 11.16
N ILE A 163 1.46 -9.56 10.99
CA ILE A 163 2.37 -8.46 11.29
C ILE A 163 1.69 -7.58 12.32
N GLN A 164 2.35 -7.38 13.45
CA GLN A 164 1.81 -6.59 14.55
C GLN A 164 2.71 -5.40 14.84
N LYS A 165 2.10 -4.23 15.06
CA LYS A 165 2.78 -2.99 15.44
C LYS A 165 4.02 -2.70 14.56
N PRO A 166 3.88 -2.61 13.22
CA PRO A 166 5.01 -2.18 12.38
C PRO A 166 5.47 -0.77 12.78
N ILE A 167 6.77 -0.48 12.74
CA ILE A 167 7.26 0.87 13.13
C ILE A 167 6.87 1.94 12.08
N ALA A 168 6.97 1.56 10.80
CA ALA A 168 6.60 2.36 9.63
C ALA A 168 6.11 1.43 8.50
N TRP A 169 6.53 1.66 7.24
CA TRP A 169 6.09 0.86 6.08
C TRP A 169 6.30 -0.62 6.31
N VAL A 170 5.32 -1.43 5.93
CA VAL A 170 5.36 -2.88 6.16
C VAL A 170 6.09 -3.58 5.02
N PHE A 171 5.53 -3.55 3.81
CA PHE A 171 6.16 -4.11 2.62
C PHE A 171 6.60 -2.98 1.67
N PHE A 172 7.92 -2.82 1.55
CA PHE A 172 8.55 -1.98 0.55
C PHE A 172 9.06 -2.87 -0.60
N MET A 173 8.27 -2.97 -1.68
CA MET A 173 8.50 -3.93 -2.75
C MET A 173 9.01 -3.25 -4.02
N ILE A 174 10.27 -3.53 -4.38
CA ILE A 174 10.81 -3.24 -5.72
C ILE A 174 11.08 -4.57 -6.39
N ALA A 175 10.09 -5.08 -7.12
CA ALA A 175 9.99 -6.49 -7.45
C ALA A 175 9.27 -6.71 -8.79
N ASN A 176 9.38 -7.94 -9.31
CA ASN A 176 8.61 -8.36 -10.47
C ASN A 176 7.94 -9.70 -10.19
N ASN A 177 6.76 -9.93 -10.76
CA ASN A 177 6.02 -11.20 -10.67
C ASN A 177 5.84 -11.63 -9.20
N THR A 178 5.23 -10.76 -8.39
CA THR A 178 5.03 -11.00 -6.95
C THR A 178 3.57 -11.26 -6.63
N LEU A 179 3.32 -12.33 -5.87
CA LEU A 179 2.04 -12.65 -5.25
C LEU A 179 2.10 -12.34 -3.75
N ALA A 180 1.18 -11.51 -3.26
CA ALA A 180 0.97 -11.24 -1.85
C ALA A 180 -0.46 -11.62 -1.45
N GLU A 181 -0.61 -12.69 -0.67
CA GLU A 181 -1.94 -13.24 -0.33
C GLU A 181 -2.13 -13.58 1.14
N ASN A 182 -3.35 -13.40 1.65
CA ASN A 182 -3.76 -13.84 2.99
C ASN A 182 -2.90 -13.29 4.14
N ASN A 183 -2.29 -12.11 3.98
CA ASN A 183 -1.51 -11.48 5.04
C ASN A 183 -2.42 -10.64 5.95
N TRP A 184 -2.09 -10.59 7.24
CA TRP A 184 -2.73 -9.72 8.23
C TRP A 184 -1.72 -8.70 8.75
N ILE A 185 -1.98 -7.42 8.48
CA ILE A 185 -1.23 -6.29 9.05
C ILE A 185 -2.08 -5.59 10.12
N ASP A 186 -1.54 -5.43 11.32
CA ASP A 186 -2.20 -4.80 12.46
C ASP A 186 -1.34 -3.69 13.08
N ALA A 187 -1.59 -2.45 12.65
CA ALA A 187 -1.02 -1.25 13.23
C ALA A 187 -2.02 -0.46 14.09
N ARG A 188 -3.11 -1.07 14.58
CA ARG A 188 -4.02 -0.38 15.52
C ARG A 188 -3.25 0.12 16.73
N THR A 189 -3.52 1.32 17.21
CA THR A 189 -2.84 1.88 18.37
C THR A 189 -3.43 1.35 19.67
N SER A 190 -2.57 1.18 20.69
CA SER A 190 -3.00 0.83 22.05
C SER A 190 -3.18 2.06 22.93
N THR A 191 -2.68 3.22 22.50
CA THR A 191 -2.73 4.50 23.21
C THR A 191 -3.75 5.42 22.53
N PRO A 192 -4.83 5.83 23.21
CA PRO A 192 -5.80 6.79 22.64
C PRO A 192 -5.13 8.08 22.18
N GLY A 193 -5.57 8.62 21.04
CA GLY A 193 -5.04 9.86 20.48
C GLY A 193 -3.69 9.73 19.77
N THR A 194 -3.11 8.53 19.68
CA THR A 194 -1.90 8.29 18.88
C THR A 194 -2.26 7.77 17.49
N PHE A 195 -1.40 8.05 16.52
CA PHE A 195 -1.58 7.65 15.13
C PHE A 195 -0.35 6.90 14.60
N PRO A 196 -0.52 5.75 13.91
CA PRO A 196 0.58 4.93 13.41
C PRO A 196 1.06 5.48 12.06
N PHE A 197 1.68 6.66 12.08
CA PHE A 197 2.13 7.39 10.88
C PHE A 197 2.91 6.49 9.91
N ASN A 198 2.64 6.59 8.61
CA ASN A 198 3.38 5.90 7.55
C ASN A 198 3.52 4.40 7.82
N THR A 199 2.42 3.73 8.11
CA THR A 199 2.37 2.26 8.24
C THR A 199 1.79 1.63 6.98
N ASP A 200 2.23 2.10 5.82
CA ASP A 200 1.84 1.62 4.49
C ASP A 200 1.87 0.10 4.43
N GLY A 201 0.78 -0.50 3.92
CA GLY A 201 0.65 -1.96 3.82
C GLY A 201 1.57 -2.52 2.77
N PHE A 202 1.23 -2.27 1.50
CA PHE A 202 2.01 -2.71 0.35
C PHE A 202 2.37 -1.53 -0.55
N LEU A 203 3.64 -1.12 -0.53
CA LEU A 203 4.19 -0.27 -1.57
C LEU A 203 4.78 -1.13 -2.67
N VAL A 204 4.36 -0.89 -3.91
CA VAL A 204 4.83 -1.64 -5.08
C VAL A 204 5.49 -0.74 -6.11
N GLN A 205 6.63 -1.22 -6.59
CA GLN A 205 7.39 -0.68 -7.69
C GLN A 205 7.92 -1.82 -8.57
N GLY A 206 7.64 -1.80 -9.88
CA GLY A 206 8.06 -2.84 -10.82
C GLY A 206 6.89 -3.45 -11.60
N GLN A 207 6.93 -4.73 -11.92
CA GLN A 207 5.97 -5.33 -12.87
C GLN A 207 5.23 -6.54 -12.31
N ASN A 208 3.95 -6.68 -12.65
CA ASN A 208 3.15 -7.89 -12.37
C ASN A 208 3.05 -8.20 -10.86
N PHE A 209 2.27 -7.39 -10.15
CA PHE A 209 1.90 -7.64 -8.75
C PHE A 209 0.47 -8.16 -8.66
N THR A 210 0.26 -9.20 -7.86
CA THR A 210 -1.07 -9.65 -7.44
C THR A 210 -1.15 -9.58 -5.92
N ILE A 211 -2.03 -8.72 -5.40
CA ILE A 211 -2.22 -8.49 -3.97
C ILE A 211 -3.68 -8.80 -3.64
N HIS A 212 -3.95 -9.92 -2.96
CA HIS A 212 -5.33 -10.31 -2.70
C HIS A 212 -5.58 -10.96 -1.35
N ASN A 213 -6.83 -10.87 -0.88
CA ASN A 213 -7.28 -11.45 0.40
C ASN A 213 -6.47 -11.01 1.63
N ASN A 214 -5.87 -9.82 1.61
CA ASN A 214 -5.14 -9.29 2.76
C ASN A 214 -6.07 -8.49 3.66
N VAL A 215 -5.78 -8.48 4.96
CA VAL A 215 -6.42 -7.62 5.96
C VAL A 215 -5.39 -6.62 6.45
N VAL A 216 -5.67 -5.33 6.27
CA VAL A 216 -4.72 -4.26 6.59
C VAL A 216 -5.39 -3.25 7.51
N TYR A 217 -5.01 -3.24 8.78
CA TYR A 217 -5.27 -2.15 9.70
C TYR A 217 -4.03 -1.27 9.78
N ASN A 218 -4.09 -0.03 9.29
CA ASN A 218 -2.93 0.85 9.31
C ASN A 218 -3.26 2.35 9.44
N GLY A 219 -2.24 3.18 9.34
CA GLY A 219 -2.33 4.65 9.37
C GLY A 219 -1.82 5.32 8.09
N ASP A 220 -1.73 4.59 6.98
CA ASP A 220 -1.39 5.17 5.68
C ASP A 220 -1.95 4.30 4.53
N ASP A 221 -1.42 4.40 3.32
CA ASP A 221 -1.89 3.62 2.16
C ASP A 221 -2.01 2.12 2.46
N CYS A 222 -3.15 1.52 2.10
CA CYS A 222 -3.32 0.07 2.15
C CYS A 222 -2.46 -0.59 1.06
N VAL A 223 -2.57 -0.05 -0.16
CA VAL A 223 -1.68 -0.34 -1.29
C VAL A 223 -1.31 0.98 -1.97
N THR A 224 -0.04 1.15 -2.29
CA THR A 224 0.48 2.34 -2.99
C THR A 224 1.34 1.93 -4.19
N VAL A 225 0.97 2.43 -5.37
CA VAL A 225 1.64 2.15 -6.65
C VAL A 225 2.59 3.29 -6.99
N ARG A 226 3.89 3.01 -7.00
CA ARG A 226 4.94 3.99 -7.30
C ARG A 226 5.23 4.12 -8.79
N GLU A 227 6.04 5.10 -9.14
CA GLU A 227 6.55 5.29 -10.48
C GLU A 227 7.38 4.10 -11.00
N GLY A 228 7.33 3.87 -12.31
CA GLY A 228 7.96 2.72 -12.97
C GLY A 228 7.17 1.42 -12.82
N THR A 229 5.90 1.49 -12.40
CA THR A 229 5.08 0.29 -12.12
C THR A 229 4.12 -0.05 -13.25
N SER A 230 3.98 -1.32 -13.58
CA SER A 230 2.92 -1.79 -14.48
C SER A 230 2.36 -3.16 -14.08
N GLY A 231 1.09 -3.41 -14.40
CA GLY A 231 0.46 -4.71 -14.15
C GLY A 231 0.24 -4.98 -12.67
N VAL A 232 -0.65 -4.22 -12.03
CA VAL A 232 -0.98 -4.39 -10.60
C VAL A 232 -2.42 -4.85 -10.48
N THR A 233 -2.66 -5.98 -9.83
CA THR A 233 -3.99 -6.48 -9.52
C THR A 233 -4.19 -6.52 -8.00
N VAL A 234 -5.19 -5.80 -7.51
CA VAL A 234 -5.51 -5.70 -6.08
C VAL A 234 -6.96 -6.11 -5.87
N THR A 235 -7.21 -7.27 -5.27
CA THR A 235 -8.58 -7.77 -5.13
C THR A 235 -8.91 -8.35 -3.77
N HIS A 236 -10.17 -8.23 -3.35
CA HIS A 236 -10.67 -8.86 -2.12
C HIS A 236 -9.88 -8.48 -0.86
N ASN A 237 -9.20 -7.33 -0.85
CA ASN A 237 -8.52 -6.84 0.35
C ASN A 237 -9.51 -6.09 1.24
N TYR A 238 -9.28 -6.20 2.54
CA TYR A 238 -10.05 -5.53 3.58
C TYR A 238 -9.15 -4.51 4.27
N CYS A 239 -9.23 -3.26 3.82
CA CYS A 239 -8.42 -2.14 4.27
C CYS A 239 -9.19 -1.32 5.30
N ILE A 240 -8.58 -1.07 6.46
CA ILE A 240 -9.24 -0.45 7.61
C ILE A 240 -8.37 0.67 8.13
N ASN A 241 -8.98 1.82 8.40
CA ASN A 241 -8.30 3.08 8.65
C ASN A 241 -7.44 3.47 7.43
N GLY A 242 -6.30 4.11 7.64
CA GLY A 242 -5.32 4.40 6.59
C GLY A 242 -5.82 5.32 5.47
N HIS A 243 -5.02 5.39 4.39
CA HIS A 243 -5.17 6.36 3.30
C HIS A 243 -5.54 5.74 1.95
N GLY A 244 -6.10 4.53 1.97
CA GLY A 244 -6.79 3.95 0.82
C GLY A 244 -5.92 3.18 -0.16
N LEU A 245 -6.46 2.97 -1.36
CA LEU A 245 -5.76 2.38 -2.51
C LEU A 245 -5.28 3.52 -3.42
N SER A 246 -3.96 3.68 -3.51
CA SER A 246 -3.35 4.86 -4.13
C SER A 246 -2.53 4.52 -5.38
N ILE A 247 -2.77 5.26 -6.45
CA ILE A 247 -1.76 5.50 -7.49
C ILE A 247 -0.95 6.74 -7.10
N GLY A 248 0.36 6.57 -6.98
CA GLY A 248 1.30 7.60 -6.60
C GLY A 248 1.66 7.61 -5.11
N SER A 249 2.36 8.62 -4.60
CA SER A 249 2.58 9.90 -5.28
C SER A 249 3.51 9.78 -6.48
N LEU A 250 3.09 10.27 -7.64
CA LEU A 250 3.90 10.33 -8.86
C LEU A 250 4.49 11.73 -9.07
N GLY A 251 5.67 11.81 -9.68
CA GLY A 251 6.23 13.08 -10.16
C GLY A 251 6.96 13.90 -9.10
N SER A 252 7.40 13.29 -7.99
CA SER A 252 8.15 13.98 -6.93
C SER A 252 9.45 14.61 -7.43
N ASN A 253 10.09 13.98 -8.41
CA ASN A 253 11.29 14.49 -9.05
C ASN A 253 10.98 14.91 -10.51
N PRO A 254 10.93 16.23 -10.81
CA PRO A 254 10.59 16.72 -12.15
C PRO A 254 11.65 16.42 -13.22
N SER A 255 12.84 15.93 -12.83
CA SER A 255 13.87 15.49 -13.79
C SER A 255 13.56 14.16 -14.45
N TYR A 256 12.67 13.34 -13.88
CA TYR A 256 12.37 12.00 -14.37
C TYR A 256 10.88 11.83 -14.71
N LEU A 257 10.59 10.95 -15.65
CA LEU A 257 9.21 10.58 -15.97
C LEU A 257 8.70 9.57 -14.94
N SER A 258 7.63 9.93 -14.25
CA SER A 258 6.93 9.06 -13.30
C SER A 258 5.74 8.39 -14.00
N ASN A 259 5.96 7.17 -14.49
CA ASN A 259 4.94 6.42 -15.22
C ASN A 259 4.34 5.30 -14.35
N ALA A 260 3.04 5.07 -14.45
CA ALA A 260 2.37 3.89 -13.89
C ALA A 260 1.29 3.39 -14.87
N SER A 261 1.13 2.09 -15.07
CA SER A 261 0.10 1.59 -15.98
C SER A 261 -0.55 0.28 -15.55
N ASP A 262 -1.67 -0.05 -16.17
CA ASP A 262 -2.29 -1.38 -16.11
C ASP A 262 -2.60 -1.82 -14.67
N CYS A 263 -3.33 -0.97 -13.94
CA CYS A 263 -3.69 -1.22 -12.55
C CYS A 263 -5.18 -1.56 -12.44
N TYR A 264 -5.49 -2.68 -11.79
CA TYR A 264 -6.84 -3.20 -11.62
C TYR A 264 -7.12 -3.44 -10.14
N PHE A 265 -7.98 -2.61 -9.55
CA PHE A 265 -8.45 -2.72 -8.18
C PHE A 265 -9.91 -3.18 -8.22
N SER A 266 -10.23 -4.36 -7.69
CA SER A 266 -11.60 -4.87 -7.72
C SER A 266 -12.03 -5.57 -6.43
N ASP A 267 -13.29 -5.41 -6.05
CA ASP A 267 -13.90 -6.16 -4.94
C ASP A 267 -13.18 -5.93 -3.60
N ASN A 268 -12.64 -4.73 -3.39
CA ASN A 268 -11.99 -4.35 -2.14
C ASN A 268 -12.98 -3.65 -1.20
N THR A 269 -12.78 -3.86 0.10
CA THR A 269 -13.53 -3.19 1.15
C THR A 269 -12.65 -2.18 1.88
N MET A 270 -13.14 -0.94 1.99
CA MET A 270 -12.49 0.16 2.67
C MET A 270 -13.34 0.57 3.87
N VAL A 271 -12.76 0.64 5.06
CA VAL A 271 -13.49 0.95 6.31
C VAL A 271 -12.74 2.01 7.11
N ASN A 272 -13.42 3.08 7.54
CA ASN A 272 -12.82 4.16 8.32
C ASN A 272 -11.60 4.82 7.65
N SER A 273 -11.47 4.69 6.32
CA SER A 273 -10.31 5.18 5.58
C SER A 273 -10.46 6.65 5.23
N LEU A 274 -9.33 7.34 5.14
CA LEU A 274 -9.29 8.70 4.63
C LEU A 274 -9.70 8.73 3.15
N TYR A 275 -9.23 7.76 2.35
CA TYR A 275 -9.57 7.63 0.94
C TYR A 275 -10.05 6.21 0.60
N GLY A 276 -10.95 6.09 -0.38
CA GLY A 276 -11.29 4.82 -1.00
C GLY A 276 -10.33 4.51 -2.15
N ALA A 277 -10.55 5.17 -3.28
CA ALA A 277 -9.67 5.16 -4.45
C ALA A 277 -8.97 6.51 -4.59
N ARG A 278 -7.64 6.52 -4.74
CA ARG A 278 -6.84 7.74 -4.81
C ARG A 278 -5.88 7.76 -5.99
N PHE A 279 -5.82 8.89 -6.68
CA PHE A 279 -4.70 9.28 -7.53
C PHE A 279 -4.06 10.53 -6.95
N LYS A 280 -2.73 10.51 -6.80
CA LYS A 280 -1.95 11.65 -6.29
C LYS A 280 -0.69 11.85 -7.12
N SER A 281 -0.49 13.05 -7.65
CA SER A 281 0.78 13.47 -8.23
C SER A 281 1.19 14.86 -7.77
N PHE A 282 2.50 15.11 -7.74
CA PHE A 282 3.05 16.41 -7.38
C PHE A 282 2.82 17.45 -8.48
N LEU A 283 2.61 18.70 -8.05
CA LEU A 283 2.61 19.86 -8.93
C LEU A 283 3.98 20.02 -9.60
N GLY A 284 4.03 20.24 -10.91
CA GLY A 284 5.29 20.30 -11.66
C GLY A 284 5.88 18.92 -11.98
N GLY A 285 5.23 17.83 -11.58
CA GLY A 285 5.64 16.46 -11.89
C GLY A 285 5.45 16.11 -13.37
N ARG A 286 6.15 15.07 -13.84
CA ARG A 286 6.12 14.63 -15.24
C ARG A 286 5.90 13.13 -15.33
N GLY A 287 5.32 12.66 -16.43
CA GLY A 287 5.04 11.24 -16.67
C GLY A 287 3.55 11.02 -16.95
N SER A 288 3.09 9.79 -16.74
CA SER A 288 1.71 9.39 -17.03
C SER A 288 1.22 8.26 -16.15
N ALA A 289 -0.06 8.28 -15.77
CA ALA A 289 -0.75 7.11 -15.25
C ALA A 289 -1.81 6.66 -16.26
N THR A 290 -1.78 5.40 -16.71
CA THR A 290 -2.66 4.94 -17.80
C THR A 290 -3.32 3.59 -17.52
N ASN A 291 -4.52 3.38 -18.05
CA ASN A 291 -5.25 2.12 -17.93
C ASN A 291 -5.42 1.67 -16.46
N VAL A 292 -6.17 2.44 -15.69
CA VAL A 292 -6.43 2.17 -14.26
C VAL A 292 -7.92 1.96 -14.05
N THR A 293 -8.28 0.86 -13.40
CA THR A 293 -9.68 0.55 -13.08
C THR A 293 -9.84 0.32 -11.59
N TYR A 294 -10.82 0.99 -11.00
CA TYR A 294 -11.39 0.67 -9.70
C TYR A 294 -12.81 0.16 -9.92
N ARG A 295 -13.10 -1.06 -9.50
CA ARG A 295 -14.40 -1.71 -9.72
C ARG A 295 -14.92 -2.37 -8.44
N ASN A 296 -16.23 -2.37 -8.23
CA ASN A 296 -16.89 -3.10 -7.13
C ASN A 296 -16.29 -2.74 -5.76
N MET A 297 -16.18 -1.45 -5.46
CA MET A 297 -15.60 -0.96 -4.22
C MET A 297 -16.69 -0.80 -3.16
N PHE A 298 -16.54 -1.47 -2.02
CA PHE A 298 -17.40 -1.25 -0.86
C PHE A 298 -16.72 -0.32 0.13
N LEU A 299 -17.39 0.76 0.51
CA LEU A 299 -16.86 1.81 1.37
C LEU A 299 -17.74 1.96 2.60
N SER A 300 -17.16 1.90 3.79
CA SER A 300 -17.89 2.20 5.03
C SER A 300 -17.14 3.27 5.81
N ASN A 301 -17.81 4.38 6.11
CA ASN A 301 -17.23 5.50 6.84
C ASN A 301 -15.92 6.01 6.19
N VAL A 302 -15.93 6.28 4.88
CA VAL A 302 -14.75 6.78 4.14
C VAL A 302 -14.85 8.29 3.89
N THR A 303 -13.81 9.06 4.22
CA THR A 303 -13.87 10.54 4.12
C THR A 303 -13.91 11.03 2.68
N PHE A 304 -13.03 10.50 1.82
CA PHE A 304 -12.93 10.86 0.41
C PHE A 304 -13.04 9.58 -0.46
N PRO A 305 -14.25 9.17 -0.85
CA PRO A 305 -14.48 7.91 -1.57
C PRO A 305 -13.64 7.76 -2.84
N ILE A 306 -13.63 8.78 -3.70
CA ILE A 306 -12.82 8.85 -4.92
C ILE A 306 -12.14 10.20 -5.00
N TYR A 307 -10.81 10.21 -5.01
CA TYR A 307 -10.01 11.42 -4.92
C TYR A 307 -8.88 11.45 -5.94
N LEU A 308 -8.90 12.42 -6.84
CA LEU A 308 -7.85 12.61 -7.84
C LEU A 308 -7.26 14.00 -7.66
N THR A 309 -5.96 14.09 -7.39
CA THR A 309 -5.25 15.37 -7.31
C THR A 309 -3.93 15.37 -8.07
N GLN A 310 -3.61 16.50 -8.69
CA GLN A 310 -2.29 16.82 -9.24
C GLN A 310 -1.55 17.90 -8.44
N ALA A 311 -2.11 18.30 -7.30
CA ALA A 311 -1.52 19.24 -6.36
C ALA A 311 -1.08 18.54 -5.07
N TYR A 312 -0.67 17.26 -5.15
CA TYR A 312 -0.25 16.51 -3.98
C TYR A 312 0.94 17.17 -3.29
N TYR A 313 0.88 17.14 -1.96
CA TYR A 313 1.88 17.70 -1.07
C TYR A 313 2.24 16.67 0.01
N ASP A 314 3.54 16.46 0.21
CA ASP A 314 4.07 15.60 1.27
C ASP A 314 4.27 16.40 2.56
N GLN A 315 3.48 16.07 3.58
CA GLN A 315 3.49 16.75 4.87
C GLN A 315 4.85 16.70 5.58
N GLY A 316 5.66 15.66 5.35
CA GLY A 316 7.01 15.54 5.91
C GLY A 316 8.03 16.50 5.31
N SER A 317 7.74 17.06 4.12
CA SER A 317 8.65 17.88 3.33
C SER A 317 8.40 19.40 3.42
N GLY A 318 7.33 19.84 4.09
CA GLY A 318 6.96 21.26 4.20
C GLY A 318 6.34 21.83 2.92
N LEU A 319 5.34 22.74 3.01
CA LEU A 319 4.56 23.29 1.88
C LEU A 319 5.43 23.97 0.81
N ASN A 320 6.11 23.19 -0.03
CA ASN A 320 6.87 23.68 -1.17
C ASN A 320 5.96 23.68 -2.40
N GLY A 321 4.95 24.55 -2.35
CA GLY A 321 3.93 24.72 -3.37
C GLY A 321 4.34 25.59 -4.56
N THR A 322 5.63 25.77 -4.83
CA THR A 322 6.07 26.50 -6.03
C THR A 322 6.36 25.52 -7.15
N ALA A 323 5.41 25.41 -8.09
CA ALA A 323 5.63 24.72 -9.35
C ALA A 323 6.91 25.25 -10.01
N THR A 324 7.93 24.39 -10.15
CA THR A 324 9.15 24.74 -10.88
C THR A 324 8.93 24.65 -12.40
N SER A 325 7.77 24.14 -12.83
CA SER A 325 7.34 24.06 -14.23
C SER A 325 5.81 23.93 -14.32
N ASN A 326 5.24 24.26 -15.50
CA ASN A 326 3.82 24.00 -15.82
C ASN A 326 3.54 22.53 -16.18
N SER A 327 4.45 21.61 -15.87
CA SER A 327 4.27 20.20 -16.21
C SER A 327 3.43 19.48 -15.16
N VAL A 328 2.71 18.45 -15.60
CA VAL A 328 1.86 17.61 -14.76
C VAL A 328 1.98 16.15 -15.20
N VAL A 329 1.77 15.21 -14.28
CA VAL A 329 1.62 13.79 -14.62
C VAL A 329 0.26 13.60 -15.28
N THR A 330 0.21 13.23 -16.55
CA THR A 330 -1.06 13.06 -17.25
C THR A 330 -1.76 11.77 -16.83
N ILE A 331 -3.08 11.71 -16.92
CA ILE A 331 -3.83 10.48 -16.69
C ILE A 331 -4.67 10.10 -17.91
N SER A 332 -4.72 8.82 -18.26
CA SER A 332 -5.64 8.36 -19.30
C SER A 332 -6.26 7.00 -19.03
N ASP A 333 -7.49 6.81 -19.51
CA ASP A 333 -8.19 5.52 -19.47
C ASP A 333 -8.40 5.03 -18.04
N PHE A 334 -8.94 5.94 -17.21
CA PHE A 334 -9.32 5.63 -15.82
C PHE A 334 -10.80 5.27 -15.76
N THR A 335 -11.12 4.16 -15.11
CA THR A 335 -12.49 3.70 -14.93
C THR A 335 -12.79 3.54 -13.45
N TYR A 336 -13.83 4.24 -12.97
CA TYR A 336 -14.39 4.10 -11.65
C TYR A 336 -15.81 3.55 -11.78
N GLU A 337 -16.02 2.32 -11.36
CA GLU A 337 -17.28 1.60 -11.59
C GLU A 337 -17.75 0.89 -10.32
N ASN A 338 -19.05 0.97 -10.03
CA ASN A 338 -19.69 0.22 -8.95
C ASN A 338 -19.07 0.51 -7.58
N PHE A 339 -19.27 1.75 -7.09
CA PHE A 339 -18.89 2.16 -5.74
C PHE A 339 -20.15 2.19 -4.86
N PHE A 340 -20.10 1.58 -3.67
CA PHE A 340 -21.25 1.50 -2.78
C PHE A 340 -20.87 1.72 -1.31
N GLY A 341 -21.82 2.17 -0.50
CA GLY A 341 -21.70 2.28 0.95
C GLY A 341 -21.83 3.71 1.43
N ASP A 342 -20.98 4.17 2.35
CA ASP A 342 -21.17 5.47 3.03
C ASP A 342 -19.92 6.37 3.19
N ILE A 343 -20.17 7.69 3.18
CA ILE A 343 -19.18 8.75 3.38
C ILE A 343 -19.08 9.11 4.86
N ASN A 344 -17.87 9.28 5.38
CA ASN A 344 -17.64 9.84 6.71
C ASN A 344 -17.81 11.36 6.73
N ASN A 345 -19.05 11.84 6.64
CA ASN A 345 -19.37 13.27 6.67
C ASN A 345 -19.61 13.81 8.09
N GLN A 346 -19.84 12.94 9.09
CA GLN A 346 -20.05 13.38 10.48
C GLN A 346 -18.73 13.70 11.19
N HIS A 347 -17.68 12.94 10.92
CA HIS A 347 -16.36 13.07 11.55
C HIS A 347 -15.23 12.93 10.50
N PRO A 348 -15.22 13.77 9.45
CA PRO A 348 -14.31 13.63 8.32
C PRO A 348 -12.85 13.71 8.76
N GLY A 349 -12.02 12.90 8.10
CA GLY A 349 -10.59 12.83 8.34
C GLY A 349 -10.17 11.69 9.25
N ASP A 350 -8.97 11.81 9.79
CA ASP A 350 -8.37 10.89 10.75
C ASP A 350 -7.43 11.64 11.72
N LEU A 351 -6.60 10.91 12.47
CA LEU A 351 -5.67 11.51 13.45
C LEU A 351 -4.29 11.83 12.86
N SER A 352 -4.14 11.89 11.54
CA SER A 352 -2.85 12.16 10.87
C SER A 352 -2.48 13.64 10.78
N CYS A 353 -3.33 14.56 11.24
CA CYS A 353 -3.08 15.99 11.16
C CYS A 353 -1.96 16.47 12.10
N VAL A 354 -0.85 16.94 11.52
CA VAL A 354 0.23 17.64 12.25
C VAL A 354 0.34 19.13 11.90
N SER A 355 -0.59 19.67 11.12
CA SER A 355 -0.68 21.08 10.71
C SER A 355 -2.14 21.56 10.69
N ASP A 356 -2.34 22.88 10.74
CA ASP A 356 -3.63 23.55 10.52
C ASP A 356 -3.48 24.63 9.42
N PRO A 357 -4.15 24.51 8.26
CA PRO A 357 -5.04 23.41 7.88
C PRO A 357 -4.31 22.06 7.79
N CYS A 358 -5.07 20.97 7.94
CA CYS A 358 -4.54 19.62 7.81
C CYS A 358 -4.07 19.34 6.37
N TRP A 359 -3.16 18.39 6.18
CA TRP A 359 -2.57 18.12 4.86
C TRP A 359 -3.56 17.64 3.80
N TYR A 360 -4.66 17.01 4.22
CA TYR A 360 -5.74 16.59 3.32
C TYR A 360 -6.84 17.66 3.18
N TYR A 361 -6.60 18.89 3.66
CA TYR A 361 -7.54 19.98 3.45
C TYR A 361 -7.74 20.21 1.95
N GLU A 362 -9.00 20.16 1.54
CA GLU A 362 -9.42 20.45 0.17
C GLU A 362 -10.36 21.65 0.22
N ALA A 363 -10.10 22.66 -0.60
CA ALA A 363 -10.97 23.84 -0.64
C ALA A 363 -12.32 23.50 -1.29
N ASN A 364 -13.39 24.16 -0.85
CA ASN A 364 -14.73 24.06 -1.44
C ASN A 364 -15.38 22.67 -1.38
N VAL A 365 -14.92 21.77 -0.51
CA VAL A 365 -15.62 20.51 -0.20
C VAL A 365 -16.56 20.71 0.99
N THR A 366 -17.67 19.98 0.97
CA THR A 366 -18.71 20.00 2.01
C THR A 366 -18.73 18.73 2.84
N THR A 367 -17.80 17.80 2.60
CA THR A 367 -17.71 16.44 3.20
C THR A 367 -18.77 15.47 2.68
N LEU A 368 -19.55 15.88 1.69
CA LEU A 368 -20.57 15.06 1.01
C LEU A 368 -20.09 14.59 -0.36
N GLU A 369 -18.88 14.97 -0.76
CA GLU A 369 -18.32 14.68 -2.08
C GLU A 369 -17.93 13.20 -2.16
N SER A 370 -18.67 12.46 -3.00
CA SER A 370 -18.33 11.09 -3.38
C SER A 370 -17.22 11.04 -4.43
N VAL A 371 -17.03 12.12 -5.18
CA VAL A 371 -16.00 12.24 -6.22
C VAL A 371 -15.38 13.63 -6.13
N ILE A 372 -14.04 13.68 -6.01
CA ILE A 372 -13.26 14.91 -6.10
C ILE A 372 -12.28 14.78 -7.26
N ILE A 373 -12.40 15.68 -8.22
CA ILE A 373 -11.56 15.78 -9.41
C ILE A 373 -10.80 17.12 -9.35
N ASP A 374 -9.61 17.08 -8.77
CA ASP A 374 -8.66 18.19 -8.69
C ASP A 374 -7.54 17.99 -9.72
N LEU A 375 -7.91 18.10 -11.00
CA LEU A 375 -7.03 17.86 -12.14
C LEU A 375 -6.90 19.11 -13.01
N ALA A 376 -5.68 19.34 -13.51
CA ALA A 376 -5.38 20.45 -14.40
C ALA A 376 -6.04 20.28 -15.78
N ALA A 377 -6.39 21.40 -16.42
CA ALA A 377 -6.98 21.38 -17.77
C ALA A 377 -6.04 20.70 -18.78
N GLY A 378 -6.59 19.77 -19.58
CA GLY A 378 -5.85 19.03 -20.60
C GLY A 378 -4.90 17.95 -20.06
N SER A 379 -4.90 17.69 -18.75
CA SER A 379 -4.04 16.66 -18.15
C SER A 379 -4.65 15.26 -18.14
N PHE A 380 -5.95 15.13 -18.40
CA PHE A 380 -6.67 13.88 -18.31
C PHE A 380 -7.50 13.57 -19.56
N LYS A 381 -7.64 12.28 -19.86
CA LYS A 381 -8.42 11.79 -21.00
C LYS A 381 -9.10 10.46 -20.68
N ASN A 382 -10.32 10.25 -21.15
CA ASN A 382 -11.03 8.97 -21.00
C ASN A 382 -11.14 8.54 -19.52
N VAL A 383 -11.42 9.50 -18.64
CA VAL A 383 -11.75 9.22 -17.24
C VAL A 383 -13.27 9.04 -17.16
N SER A 384 -13.75 7.95 -16.57
CA SER A 384 -15.17 7.65 -16.49
C SER A 384 -15.59 7.19 -15.10
N PHE A 385 -16.80 7.59 -14.71
CA PHE A 385 -17.45 7.26 -13.46
C PHE A 385 -18.82 6.66 -13.77
N SER A 386 -19.11 5.50 -13.21
CA SER A 386 -20.40 4.84 -13.42
C SER A 386 -20.85 4.12 -12.16
N ASN A 387 -22.16 4.20 -11.89
CA ASN A 387 -22.78 3.54 -10.74
C ASN A 387 -22.11 3.91 -9.39
N ILE A 388 -21.87 5.20 -9.17
CA ILE A 388 -21.38 5.74 -7.90
C ILE A 388 -22.57 5.91 -6.96
N ARG A 389 -22.64 5.03 -5.93
CA ARG A 389 -23.72 4.95 -4.96
C ARG A 389 -23.20 5.01 -3.53
N VAL A 390 -22.50 6.08 -3.20
CA VAL A 390 -21.91 6.28 -1.86
C VAL A 390 -22.74 7.33 -1.13
N SER A 391 -23.50 6.91 -0.13
CA SER A 391 -24.41 7.78 0.61
C SER A 391 -23.66 8.52 1.72
N PRO A 392 -23.76 9.85 1.83
CA PRO A 392 -23.44 10.48 3.10
C PRO A 392 -24.33 9.90 4.22
N GLN A 393 -23.79 9.84 5.43
CA GLN A 393 -24.46 9.33 6.61
C GLN A 393 -25.64 10.24 7.01
N PRO A 394 -26.64 9.71 7.76
CA PRO A 394 -27.81 10.48 8.19
C PRO A 394 -27.46 11.83 8.84
N PRO A 395 -28.29 12.88 8.64
CA PRO A 395 -29.64 12.85 8.05
C PRO A 395 -29.67 12.91 6.52
N TYR A 396 -28.51 12.88 5.86
CA TYR A 396 -28.41 12.84 4.40
C TYR A 396 -28.75 11.45 3.84
N SER A 397 -28.88 11.40 2.52
CA SER A 397 -29.21 10.22 1.74
C SER A 397 -28.32 10.12 0.51
N LEU A 398 -28.46 9.02 -0.24
CA LEU A 398 -27.77 8.83 -1.50
C LEU A 398 -28.01 9.98 -2.51
N PHE A 399 -29.13 10.69 -2.43
CA PHE A 399 -29.45 11.82 -3.33
C PHE A 399 -28.72 13.12 -2.95
N ASP A 400 -28.10 13.16 -1.79
CA ASP A 400 -27.33 14.31 -1.30
C ASP A 400 -25.83 14.21 -1.63
N GLN A 401 -25.40 13.10 -2.25
CA GLN A 401 -24.01 12.90 -2.65
C GLN A 401 -23.58 13.99 -3.64
N ARG A 402 -22.34 14.47 -3.50
CA ARG A 402 -21.78 15.57 -4.28
C ARG A 402 -20.60 15.14 -5.14
N VAL A 403 -20.25 16.01 -6.07
CA VAL A 403 -19.02 16.00 -6.85
C VAL A 403 -18.35 17.37 -6.74
N LYS A 404 -17.03 17.39 -6.69
CA LYS A 404 -16.19 18.58 -6.89
C LYS A 404 -15.43 18.40 -8.20
N CYS A 405 -15.63 19.29 -9.15
CA CYS A 405 -14.99 19.23 -10.47
C CYS A 405 -15.11 20.58 -11.17
N ASP A 406 -13.98 21.16 -11.59
CA ASP A 406 -13.96 22.39 -12.39
C ASP A 406 -14.38 22.09 -13.84
N PRO A 407 -15.54 22.61 -14.33
CA PRO A 407 -16.00 22.35 -15.69
C PRO A 407 -15.00 22.80 -16.77
N ASN A 408 -14.13 23.77 -16.47
CA ASN A 408 -13.13 24.28 -17.41
C ASN A 408 -11.99 23.30 -17.62
N THR A 409 -11.72 22.39 -16.68
CA THR A 409 -10.66 21.39 -16.82
C THR A 409 -11.15 20.13 -17.55
N ALA A 410 -12.46 19.87 -17.52
CA ALA A 410 -13.11 18.70 -18.13
C ALA A 410 -13.71 18.94 -19.52
N VAL A 411 -13.39 20.04 -20.19
CA VAL A 411 -13.95 20.38 -21.52
C VAL A 411 -13.70 19.24 -22.53
N GLY A 412 -14.77 18.75 -23.15
CA GLY A 412 -14.72 17.67 -24.14
C GLY A 412 -14.56 16.25 -23.55
N GLN A 413 -14.56 16.10 -22.23
CA GLN A 413 -14.52 14.80 -21.55
C GLN A 413 -15.94 14.30 -21.31
N ASN A 414 -16.17 12.99 -21.53
CA ASN A 414 -17.37 12.33 -21.06
C ASN A 414 -17.04 11.54 -19.78
N LEU A 415 -17.36 12.14 -18.63
CA LEU A 415 -17.07 11.55 -17.33
C LEU A 415 -18.09 10.52 -16.86
N GLY A 416 -19.23 10.35 -17.55
CA GLY A 416 -20.38 9.60 -17.00
C GLY A 416 -21.12 10.34 -15.86
N LEU A 417 -20.70 11.57 -15.55
CA LEU A 417 -21.33 12.50 -14.61
C LEU A 417 -21.14 13.94 -15.09
N VAL A 418 -21.97 14.86 -14.58
CA VAL A 418 -21.82 16.30 -14.79
C VAL A 418 -20.66 16.80 -13.94
N CYS A 419 -19.61 17.32 -14.57
CA CYS A 419 -18.52 18.01 -13.88
C CYS A 419 -19.02 19.35 -13.35
N GLN A 420 -19.09 19.48 -12.03
CA GLN A 420 -19.49 20.70 -11.32
C GLN A 420 -19.05 20.62 -9.86
N ASP A 421 -19.15 21.73 -9.13
CA ASP A 421 -19.16 21.73 -7.67
C ASP A 421 -20.62 21.71 -7.19
N GLY A 422 -21.11 20.55 -6.76
CA GLY A 422 -22.53 20.41 -6.43
C GLY A 422 -23.02 18.97 -6.37
N PRO A 423 -24.35 18.75 -6.51
CA PRO A 423 -24.94 17.40 -6.52
C PRO A 423 -24.29 16.52 -7.59
N LEU A 424 -24.06 15.25 -7.29
CA LEU A 424 -23.62 14.28 -8.29
C LEU A 424 -24.80 13.96 -9.21
N VAL A 425 -24.68 14.36 -10.48
CA VAL A 425 -25.69 14.08 -11.51
C VAL A 425 -25.05 13.18 -12.56
N PRO A 426 -25.46 11.89 -12.66
CA PRO A 426 -25.01 11.01 -13.73
C PRO A 426 -25.44 11.55 -15.10
N THR A 427 -24.59 11.45 -16.11
CA THR A 427 -24.99 11.73 -17.48
C THR A 427 -25.63 10.46 -18.09
N THR A 428 -26.69 10.63 -18.88
CA THR A 428 -27.22 9.53 -19.68
C THR A 428 -26.20 9.19 -20.76
N LEU A 429 -25.76 7.91 -20.80
CA LEU A 429 -24.92 7.36 -21.87
C LEU A 429 -25.61 7.45 -23.24
#